data_AF-A0A0F2QG16-F1
#
_entry.id   AF-A0A0F2QG16-F1
#
_cell.length_a   1.000
_cell.length_b   1.000
_cell.length_c   1.000
_cell.angle_alpha   90.00
_cell.angle_beta   90.00
_cell.angle_gamma   90.00
#
_symmetry.space_group_name_H-M   'P 1'
#
loop_
_entity.id
_entity.type
_entity.pdbx_description
1 polymer ?
#
loop_
_entity_poly.entity_id
_entity_poly.type
_entity_poly.pdbx_seq_one_letter_code
_entity_poly.pdbx_strand_id
1 'polypeptide(L)'
;MLDAMQPASAQRIENAIRIVARLIDMSGDAYWPILERLEAEHAALASREERLARYLAGQQPQAARRLLSPPARSTPREFPAQRA
;
A
#
# COMPACT_ATOMS: atom_id res chain seq x y z
N MET A 1 9.02 -22.70 -22.07
CA MET A 1 9.00 -21.22 -21.98
C MET A 1 7.73 -20.83 -21.26
N LEU A 2 7.77 -20.81 -19.93
CA LEU A 2 6.61 -20.48 -19.10
C LEU A 2 6.50 -18.96 -19.09
N ASP A 3 5.61 -18.40 -19.93
CA ASP A 3 5.09 -17.06 -19.72
C ASP A 3 4.21 -17.13 -18.47
N ALA A 4 4.86 -17.13 -17.31
CA ALA A 4 4.19 -16.98 -16.04
C ALA A 4 3.60 -15.58 -16.10
N MET A 5 2.30 -15.52 -16.42
CA MET A 5 1.39 -14.38 -16.39
C MET A 5 1.73 -13.48 -15.21
N GLN A 6 2.75 -12.64 -15.39
CA GLN A 6 3.20 -11.71 -14.37
C GLN A 6 2.04 -10.74 -14.22
N PRO A 7 1.60 -10.44 -12.98
CA PRO A 7 0.57 -9.43 -12.80
C PRO A 7 1.06 -8.19 -13.54
N ALA A 8 0.27 -7.74 -14.53
CA ALA A 8 0.65 -6.58 -15.31
C ALA A 8 0.88 -5.44 -14.33
N SER A 9 2.11 -4.94 -14.24
CA SER A 9 2.40 -3.81 -13.37
C SER A 9 1.55 -2.62 -13.79
N ALA A 10 1.17 -1.75 -12.85
CA ALA A 10 0.33 -0.59 -13.15
C ALA A 10 0.87 0.21 -14.35
N GLN A 11 2.20 0.36 -14.43
CA GLN A 11 2.90 1.00 -15.55
C GLN A 11 2.70 0.30 -16.91
N ARG A 12 2.64 -1.04 -16.94
CA ARG A 12 2.36 -1.78 -18.19
C ARG A 12 0.92 -1.59 -18.65
N ILE A 13 -0.04 -1.58 -17.71
CA ILE A 13 -1.44 -1.31 -18.02
C ILE A 13 -1.60 0.13 -18.51
N GLU A 14 -0.99 1.10 -17.84
CA GLU A 14 -0.98 2.51 -18.26
C GLU A 14 -0.41 2.67 -19.68
N ASN A 15 0.70 2.00 -19.98
CA ASN A 15 1.27 2.03 -21.34
C ASN A 15 0.33 1.41 -22.37
N ALA A 16 -0.35 0.31 -22.03
CA ALA A 16 -1.35 -0.30 -22.91
C ALA A 16 -2.55 0.62 -23.15
N ILE A 17 -3.05 1.32 -22.12
CA ILE A 17 -4.11 2.33 -22.23
C ILE A 17 -3.71 3.40 -23.24
N ARG A 18 -2.49 3.94 -23.14
CA ARG A 18 -1.98 4.98 -24.07
C ARG A 18 -1.94 4.49 -25.52
N ILE A 19 -1.53 3.23 -25.74
CA ILE A 19 -1.49 2.64 -27.08
C ILE A 19 -2.91 2.49 -27.64
N VAL A 20 -3.84 1.97 -26.84
CA VAL A 20 -5.23 1.76 -27.25
C VAL A 20 -5.94 3.09 -27.50
N ALA A 21 -5.71 4.10 -26.69
CA ALA A 21 -6.26 5.44 -26.92
C ALA A 21 -5.83 6.01 -28.29
N ARG A 22 -4.57 5.80 -28.68
CA ARG A 22 -4.08 6.19 -30.01
C ARG A 22 -4.70 5.35 -31.14
N LEU A 23 -4.99 4.07 -30.90
CA LEU A 23 -5.71 3.24 -31.86
C LEU A 23 -7.16 3.70 -32.06
N ILE A 24 -7.84 4.13 -30.98
CA ILE A 24 -9.18 4.72 -31.06
C ILE A 24 -9.14 6.02 -31.86
N ASP A 25 -8.17 6.90 -31.59
CA ASP A 25 -8.00 8.15 -32.34
C ASP A 25 -7.80 7.92 -33.85
N MET A 26 -7.06 6.87 -34.22
CA MET A 26 -6.78 6.55 -35.63
C MET A 26 -7.87 5.73 -36.33
N SER A 27 -8.53 4.83 -35.62
CA SER A 27 -9.37 3.76 -36.21
C SER A 27 -10.84 3.84 -35.79
N GLY A 28 -11.19 4.80 -34.93
CA GLY A 28 -12.53 4.97 -34.38
C GLY A 28 -12.87 3.98 -33.26
N ASP A 29 -14.17 3.84 -33.02
CA ASP A 29 -14.69 3.33 -31.75
C ASP A 29 -14.51 1.82 -31.51
N ALA A 30 -13.94 1.07 -32.45
CA ALA A 30 -13.80 -0.39 -32.35
C ALA A 30 -12.96 -0.86 -31.15
N TYR A 31 -12.07 0.00 -30.64
CA TYR A 31 -11.14 -0.33 -29.56
C TYR A 31 -11.60 0.15 -28.17
N TRP A 32 -12.76 0.84 -28.08
CA TRP A 32 -13.32 1.30 -26.80
C TRP A 32 -13.47 0.18 -25.75
N PRO A 33 -14.02 -1.00 -26.07
CA PRO A 33 -14.17 -2.06 -25.08
C PRO A 33 -12.85 -2.52 -24.45
N ILE A 34 -11.75 -2.40 -25.20
CA ILE A 34 -10.41 -2.75 -24.72
C ILE A 34 -9.90 -1.67 -23.77
N LEU A 35 -10.12 -0.39 -24.11
CA LEU A 35 -9.74 0.73 -23.25
C LEU A 35 -10.46 0.64 -21.90
N GLU A 36 -11.78 0.45 -21.91
CA GLU A 36 -12.60 0.35 -20.70
C GLU A 36 -12.13 -0.79 -19.78
N ARG A 37 -11.80 -1.95 -20.37
CA ARG A 37 -11.26 -3.08 -19.61
C ARG A 37 -9.92 -2.75 -18.96
N LEU A 38 -9.01 -2.11 -19.70
CA LEU A 38 -7.70 -1.74 -19.16
C LEU A 38 -7.81 -0.69 -18.04
N GLU A 39 -8.72 0.27 -18.18
CA GLU A 39 -8.99 1.25 -17.12
C GLU A 39 -9.55 0.59 -15.84
N ALA A 40 -10.46 -0.37 -15.99
CA ALA A 40 -10.98 -1.13 -14.86
C ALA A 40 -9.88 -1.95 -14.16
N GLU A 41 -9.00 -2.60 -14.92
CA GLU A 41 -7.86 -3.34 -14.37
C GLU A 41 -6.86 -2.40 -13.66
N HIS A 42 -6.59 -1.23 -14.24
CA HIS A 42 -5.72 -0.22 -13.62
C HIS A 42 -6.30 0.30 -12.30
N ALA A 43 -7.59 0.62 -12.28
CA ALA A 43 -8.29 1.07 -11.06
C ALA A 43 -8.30 -0.02 -9.97
N ALA A 44 -8.49 -1.28 -10.34
CA ALA A 44 -8.45 -2.41 -9.41
C ALA A 44 -7.06 -2.57 -8.75
N LEU A 45 -5.98 -2.38 -9.52
CA LEU A 45 -4.61 -2.39 -8.98
C LEU A 45 -4.37 -1.22 -8.03
N ALA A 46 -4.74 0.00 -8.42
CA ALA A 46 -4.59 1.19 -7.58
C ALA A 46 -5.36 1.02 -6.24
N SER A 47 -6.58 0.50 -6.28
CA SER A 47 -7.38 0.20 -5.09
C SER A 47 -6.73 -0.87 -4.19
N ARG A 48 -6.07 -1.87 -4.79
CA ARG A 48 -5.33 -2.89 -4.02
C ARG A 48 -4.12 -2.29 -3.31
N GLU A 49 -3.34 -1.46 -3.99
CA GLU A 49 -2.18 -0.77 -3.42
C GLU A 49 -2.60 0.21 -2.32
N GLU A 50 -3.69 0.95 -2.53
CA GLU A 50 -4.21 1.88 -1.53
C GLU A 50 -4.70 1.14 -0.27
N ARG A 51 -5.43 0.03 -0.43
CA ARG A 51 -5.84 -0.81 0.71
C ARG A 51 -4.62 -1.33 1.45
N LEU A 52 -3.62 -1.83 0.73
CA LEU A 52 -2.37 -2.31 1.33
C LEU A 52 -1.67 -1.19 2.12
N ALA A 53 -1.55 0.00 1.54
CA ALA A 53 -0.97 1.17 2.19
C ALA A 53 -1.73 1.56 3.46
N ARG A 54 -3.07 1.56 3.43
CA ARG A 54 -3.90 1.81 4.62
C ARG A 54 -3.65 0.79 5.74
N TYR A 55 -3.57 -0.50 5.41
CA TYR A 55 -3.31 -1.55 6.40
C TYR A 55 -1.87 -1.52 6.95
N LEU A 56 -0.88 -1.14 6.14
CA LEU A 56 0.50 -0.97 6.59
C LEU A 56 0.67 0.29 7.45
N ALA A 57 0.05 1.41 7.05
CA ALA A 57 0.01 2.64 7.85
C ALA A 57 -0.72 2.44 9.18
N GLY A 58 -1.80 1.65 9.19
CA GLY A 58 -2.54 1.27 10.39
C GLY A 58 -1.79 0.34 11.35
N GLN A 59 -0.74 -0.36 10.89
CA GLN A 59 0.13 -1.20 11.74
C GLN A 59 1.26 -0.40 12.44
N GLN A 60 1.58 0.80 11.97
CA GLN A 60 2.64 1.64 12.52
C GLN A 60 2.38 2.33 13.89
N PRO A 61 1.15 2.49 14.45
CA PRO A 61 0.99 3.18 15.74
C PRO A 61 1.29 2.32 16.98
N GLN A 62 1.38 0.98 16.89
CA GLN A 62 1.61 0.14 18.08
C GLN A 62 3.09 -0.15 18.36
N ALA A 63 3.92 -0.35 17.32
CA ALA A 63 5.33 -0.63 17.54
C ALA A 63 6.05 0.57 18.17
N ALA A 64 5.77 1.79 17.71
CA ALA A 64 6.32 3.02 18.28
C ALA A 64 5.80 3.30 19.71
N ARG A 65 4.51 3.01 19.99
CA ARG A 65 3.94 3.16 21.35
C ARG A 65 4.49 2.16 22.36
N ARG A 66 4.88 0.94 21.95
CA ARG A 66 5.50 -0.04 22.85
C ARG A 66 6.94 0.32 23.23
N LEU A 67 7.67 0.99 22.34
CA LEU A 67 9.02 1.48 22.62
C LEU A 67 9.01 2.68 23.57
N LEU A 68 7.94 3.48 23.58
CA LEU A 68 7.65 4.49 24.59
C LEU A 68 6.93 3.86 25.81
N SER A 69 7.59 2.90 26.45
CA SER A 69 7.19 2.50 27.80
C SER A 69 7.53 3.65 28.78
N PRO A 70 6.62 4.02 29.70
CA PRO A 70 6.83 5.13 30.63
C PRO A 70 8.01 4.83 31.56
N PRO A 71 8.79 5.84 31.99
CA PRO A 71 9.88 5.62 32.91
C PRO A 71 9.31 5.00 34.19
N ALA A 72 9.87 3.85 34.56
CA ALA A 72 9.55 3.18 35.80
C ALA A 72 9.67 4.19 36.94
N ARG A 73 8.55 4.47 37.61
CA ARG A 73 8.55 5.18 38.89
C ARG A 73 9.44 4.36 39.82
N SER A 74 10.63 4.89 40.10
CA SER A 74 11.57 4.30 41.04
C SER A 74 10.85 4.09 42.37
N THR A 75 10.86 2.85 42.82
CA THR A 75 10.35 2.36 44.09
C THR A 75 11.01 3.09 45.28
N PRO A 76 10.33 3.11 46.44
CA PRO A 76 10.65 3.99 47.54
C PRO A 76 12.00 3.63 48.17
N ARG A 77 12.80 4.66 48.44
CA ARG A 77 14.09 4.53 49.11
C ARG A 77 13.85 4.14 50.58
N GLU A 78 13.98 2.86 50.88
CA GLU A 78 14.10 2.38 52.27
C GLU A 78 15.38 2.95 52.87
N PHE A 79 15.25 3.69 53.98
CA PHE A 79 16.37 4.15 54.79
C PHE A 79 16.47 3.24 56.03
N PRO A 80 17.66 2.69 56.34
CA PRO A 80 17.81 1.76 57.45
C PRO A 80 17.74 2.48 58.81
N ALA A 81 17.26 1.73 59.78
CA ALA A 81 17.12 2.11 61.19
C ALA A 81 18.36 2.78 61.77
N GLN A 82 18.16 3.88 62.50
CA GLN A 82 19.12 4.37 63.49
C GLN A 82 18.49 4.34 64.87
N ARG A 83 19.16 3.58 65.75
CA ARG A 83 18.93 3.51 67.19
C ARG A 83 19.40 4.81 67.85
N ALA A 84 18.65 5.32 68.81
CA ALA A 84 19.14 6.03 69.99
C ALA A 84 18.11 5.87 71.11
#